data_AF-A0A138A7E2-F1
#
_entry.id   AF-A0A138A7E2-F1
#
_cell.length_a   1.000
_cell.length_b   1.000
_cell.length_c   1.000
_cell.angle_alpha   90.00
_cell.angle_beta   90.00
_cell.angle_gamma   90.00
#
_symmetry.space_group_name_H-M   'P 1'
#
loop_
_entity.id
_entity.type
_entity.pdbx_description
1 polymer ?
#
loop_
_entity_poly.entity_id
_entity_poly.type
_entity_poly.pdbx_seq_one_letter_code
_entity_poly.pdbx_strand_id
1 'polypeptide(L)'
;MSEATVRWVCDSCNEWIEDAGAAEVIFTYDSSRAKDHRMVHKSIGERNCSDAAASSYELESVLGEDGLARLLSDAERSDIASLTGVTHRVHVPYYEAAR
;
A
#
# COMPACT_ATOMS: atom_id res chain seq x y z
N MET A 1 6.28 -14.17 24.00
CA MET A 1 6.36 -12.81 23.43
C MET A 1 5.26 -12.75 22.40
N SER A 2 4.21 -11.95 22.61
CA SER A 2 3.17 -11.77 21.60
C SER A 2 3.80 -11.13 20.37
N GLU A 3 3.74 -11.81 19.23
CA GLU A 3 4.14 -11.23 17.95
C GLU A 3 3.38 -9.92 17.75
N ALA A 4 4.11 -8.84 17.45
CA ALA A 4 3.48 -7.59 17.09
C ALA A 4 2.71 -7.83 15.79
N THR A 5 1.38 -7.77 15.86
CA THR A 5 0.55 -7.79 14.64
C THR A 5 0.89 -6.54 13.85
N VAL A 6 1.47 -6.70 12.67
CA VAL A 6 1.68 -5.60 11.74
C VAL A 6 0.31 -5.08 11.35
N ARG A 7 0.12 -3.76 11.45
CA ARG A 7 -1.13 -3.08 11.11
C ARG A 7 -0.82 -1.90 10.22
N TRP A 8 -1.76 -1.60 9.33
CA TRP A 8 -1.68 -0.45 8.43
C TRP A 8 -2.90 0.44 8.60
N VAL A 9 -2.84 1.68 8.12
CA VAL A 9 -3.97 2.62 8.14
C VAL A 9 -4.53 2.76 6.73
N CYS A 10 -5.85 2.62 6.59
CA CYS A 10 -6.56 2.88 5.35
C CYS A 10 -6.64 4.40 5.09
N ASP A 11 -6.12 4.86 3.96
CA ASP A 11 -6.08 6.29 3.61
C ASP A 11 -7.46 6.88 3.28
N SER A 12 -8.46 6.04 3.04
CA SER A 12 -9.82 6.46 2.68
C SER A 12 -10.72 6.67 3.90
N CYS A 13 -10.73 5.72 4.84
CA CYS A 13 -11.60 5.75 6.02
C CYS A 13 -10.87 5.97 7.35
N ASN A 14 -9.53 6.01 7.33
CA ASN A 14 -8.68 6.20 8.50
C ASN A 14 -8.84 5.12 9.59
N GLU A 15 -9.31 3.93 9.22
CA GLU A 15 -9.38 2.75 10.09
C GLU A 15 -8.20 1.79 9.87
N TRP A 16 -7.95 0.93 10.86
CA TRP A 16 -6.90 -0.08 10.77
C TRP A 16 -7.19 -1.14 9.70
N ILE A 17 -6.13 -1.58 9.05
CA ILE A 17 -6.05 -2.79 8.22
C ILE A 17 -5.28 -3.81 9.08
N GLU A 18 -5.98 -4.84 9.52
CA GLU A 18 -5.41 -5.94 10.31
C GLU A 18 -5.19 -7.21 9.47
N ASP A 19 -5.78 -7.25 8.27
CA ASP A 19 -5.64 -8.34 7.30
C ASP A 19 -5.14 -7.77 5.96
N ALA A 20 -3.95 -8.20 5.56
CA ALA A 20 -3.34 -7.79 4.30
C ALA A 20 -4.10 -8.32 3.08
N GLY A 21 -4.80 -9.45 3.20
CA GLY A 21 -5.66 -9.99 2.14
C GLY A 21 -6.93 -9.17 1.91
N ALA A 22 -7.31 -8.33 2.87
CA ALA A 22 -8.44 -7.41 2.77
C ALA A 22 -8.05 -5.99 2.34
N ALA A 23 -6.80 -5.77 1.90
CA ALA A 23 -6.30 -4.45 1.51
C ALA A 23 -5.51 -4.48 0.21
N GLU A 24 -5.39 -3.32 -0.41
CA GLU A 24 -4.59 -3.10 -1.61
C GLU A 24 -3.86 -1.77 -1.55
N VAL A 25 -2.74 -1.72 -2.28
CA VAL A 25 -1.94 -0.53 -2.53
C VAL A 25 -2.28 -0.04 -3.93
N ILE A 26 -2.89 1.14 -4.00
CA ILE A 26 -3.29 1.80 -5.23
C ILE A 26 -2.24 2.81 -5.62
N PHE A 27 -1.77 2.75 -6.87
CA PHE A 27 -0.82 3.71 -7.42
C PHE A 27 -1.54 4.67 -8.37
N THR A 28 -1.28 5.96 -8.18
CA THR A 28 -1.75 7.01 -9.09
C THR A 28 -0.61 7.40 -10.02
N TYR A 29 -0.81 7.25 -11.33
CA TYR A 29 0.22 7.53 -12.34
C TYR A 29 -0.01 8.88 -13.01
N ASP A 30 1.07 9.63 -13.22
CA ASP A 30 1.13 10.74 -14.16
C ASP A 30 1.92 10.28 -15.40
N SER A 31 1.23 10.21 -16.54
CA SER A 31 1.72 9.68 -17.81
C SER A 31 2.19 8.22 -17.72
N SER A 32 3.38 7.97 -17.20
CA SER A 32 3.99 6.64 -17.05
C SER A 32 4.65 6.40 -15.69
N ARG A 33 4.62 7.40 -14.79
CA ARG A 33 5.25 7.31 -13.46
C ARG A 33 4.22 7.40 -12.35
N ALA A 34 4.24 6.46 -11.41
CA ALA A 34 3.50 6.55 -10.18
C ALA A 34 3.99 7.79 -9.42
N LYS A 35 3.06 8.70 -9.15
CA LYS A 35 3.27 9.98 -8.46
C LYS A 35 2.85 9.92 -7.00
N ASP A 36 1.92 9.03 -6.70
CA ASP A 36 1.34 8.89 -5.37
C ASP A 36 0.84 7.45 -5.17
N HIS A 37 0.65 7.07 -3.91
CA HIS A 37 0.10 5.78 -3.53
C HIS A 37 -0.87 5.92 -2.36
N ARG A 38 -1.87 5.05 -2.33
CA ARG A 38 -2.80 4.93 -1.22
C ARG A 38 -2.92 3.48 -0.81
N MET A 39 -2.96 3.23 0.49
CA MET A 39 -3.29 1.91 1.03
C MET A 39 -4.72 1.94 1.51
N VAL A 40 -5.57 1.05 0.97
CA VAL A 40 -7.00 1.06 1.25
C VAL A 40 -7.53 -0.35 1.46
N HIS A 41 -8.67 -0.47 2.14
CA HIS A 41 -9.43 -1.72 2.17
C HIS A 41 -9.90 -2.08 0.76
N LYS A 42 -9.77 -3.35 0.37
CA LYS A 42 -10.39 -3.88 -0.84
C LYS A 42 -11.90 -3.71 -0.74
N SER A 43 -12.55 -3.47 -1.87
CA SER A 43 -14.00 -3.32 -1.90
C SER A 43 -14.70 -4.67 -1.74
N ILE A 44 -15.08 -5.00 -0.51
CA ILE A 44 -15.82 -6.21 -0.16
C ILE A 44 -17.18 -5.80 0.43
N GLY A 45 -18.26 -6.09 -0.29
CA GLY A 45 -19.62 -5.75 0.13
C GLY A 45 -19.92 -4.25 0.04
N GLU A 46 -20.41 -3.65 1.14
CA GLU A 46 -20.82 -2.23 1.19
C GLU A 46 -19.64 -1.27 1.43
N ARG A 47 -18.46 -1.78 1.78
CA ARG A 47 -17.28 -0.98 2.08
C ARG A 47 -16.45 -0.79 0.82
N ASN A 48 -16.53 0.40 0.21
CA ASN A 48 -15.82 0.73 -1.02
C ASN A 48 -14.76 1.81 -0.75
N CYS A 49 -13.60 1.40 -0.22
CA CYS A 49 -12.46 2.30 -0.01
C CYS A 49 -11.52 2.36 -1.22
N SER A 50 -11.65 1.38 -2.12
CA SER A 50 -10.91 1.30 -3.37
C SER A 50 -11.60 2.07 -4.49
N ASP A 51 -10.79 2.53 -5.44
CA ASP A 51 -11.29 3.13 -6.67
C ASP A 51 -10.91 2.20 -7.83
N ALA A 52 -11.91 1.52 -8.40
CA ALA A 52 -11.73 0.41 -9.34
C ALA A 52 -11.03 0.78 -10.66
N ALA A 53 -10.79 2.07 -10.91
CA ALA A 53 -10.13 2.58 -12.11
C ALA A 53 -8.60 2.67 -12.00
N ALA A 54 -8.01 2.47 -10.81
CA ALA A 54 -6.58 2.64 -10.59
C ALA A 54 -5.82 1.30 -10.62
N SER A 55 -4.55 1.32 -11.05
CA SER A 55 -3.70 0.13 -10.95
C SER A 55 -3.34 -0.12 -9.49
N SER A 56 -3.52 -1.36 -9.03
CA SER A 56 -3.29 -1.76 -7.65
C SER A 56 -2.53 -3.07 -7.52
N TYR A 57 -1.90 -3.24 -6.36
CA TYR A 57 -1.41 -4.52 -5.87
C TYR A 57 -2.16 -4.90 -4.60
N GLU A 58 -2.51 -6.17 -4.44
CA GLU A 58 -2.97 -6.66 -3.14
C GLU A 58 -1.86 -6.46 -2.11
N LEU A 59 -2.18 -6.00 -0.90
CA LEU A 59 -1.17 -5.67 0.10
C LEU A 59 -0.32 -6.90 0.44
N GLU A 60 -0.95 -8.06 0.59
CA GLU A 60 -0.24 -9.34 0.82
C GLU A 60 0.81 -9.66 -0.26
N SER A 61 0.55 -9.25 -1.51
CA SER A 61 1.44 -9.54 -2.65
C SER A 61 2.69 -8.66 -2.71
N VAL A 62 2.75 -7.63 -1.86
CA VAL A 62 3.90 -6.73 -1.71
C VAL A 62 4.53 -6.84 -0.31
N LEU A 63 4.17 -7.85 0.49
CA LEU A 63 4.83 -8.15 1.76
C LEU A 63 6.07 -9.05 1.58
N GLY A 64 6.97 -9.01 2.57
CA GLY A 64 8.17 -9.84 2.60
C GLY A 64 9.24 -9.44 1.57
N GLU A 65 10.26 -10.28 1.44
CA GLU A 65 11.39 -10.02 0.53
C GLU A 65 10.96 -9.99 -0.94
N ASP A 66 10.11 -10.94 -1.35
CA ASP A 66 9.58 -11.01 -2.71
C ASP A 66 8.69 -9.80 -3.05
N GLY A 67 7.86 -9.39 -2.09
CA GLY A 67 7.02 -8.20 -2.22
C GLY A 67 7.83 -6.91 -2.32
N LEU A 68 8.91 -6.79 -1.55
CA LEU A 68 9.86 -5.68 -1.67
C LEU A 68 10.52 -5.65 -3.05
N ALA A 69 11.00 -6.80 -3.54
CA ALA A 69 11.58 -6.91 -4.87
C ALA A 69 10.59 -6.51 -5.96
N ARG A 70 9.30 -6.84 -5.79
CA ARG A 70 8.22 -6.42 -6.68
C ARG A 70 8.03 -4.91 -6.70
N LEU A 71 7.96 -4.27 -5.53
CA LEU A 71 7.87 -2.80 -5.43
C LEU A 71 9.09 -2.13 -6.07
N LEU A 72 10.30 -2.62 -5.81
CA LEU A 72 11.54 -2.08 -6.38
C LEU A 72 11.63 -2.29 -7.90
N SER A 73 11.03 -3.35 -8.44
CA SER A 73 10.97 -3.56 -9.90
C SER A 73 10.11 -2.49 -10.59
N ASP A 74 9.16 -1.89 -9.87
CA ASP A 74 8.36 -0.76 -10.35
C ASP A 74 9.04 0.60 -10.14
N ALA A 75 10.30 0.64 -9.67
CA ALA A 75 11.05 1.86 -9.46
C ALA A 75 11.26 2.67 -10.75
N GLU A 76 11.41 2.01 -11.89
CA GLU A 76 11.53 2.70 -13.20
C GLU A 76 10.25 3.45 -13.58
N ARG A 77 9.12 3.00 -13.02
CA ARG A 77 7.77 3.51 -13.27
C ARG A 77 7.23 4.29 -12.07
N SER A 78 8.06 4.70 -11.12
CA SER A 78 7.64 5.43 -9.92
C SER A 78 8.58 6.59 -9.66
N ASP A 79 8.07 7.69 -9.11
CA ASP A 79 8.97 8.64 -8.48
C ASP A 79 9.57 8.04 -7.19
N ILE A 80 10.80 8.44 -6.86
CA ILE A 80 11.55 7.87 -5.72
C ILE A 80 10.84 8.15 -4.40
N ALA A 81 10.15 9.29 -4.27
CA ALA A 81 9.47 9.65 -3.02
C ALA A 81 8.24 8.76 -2.78
N SER A 82 7.44 8.51 -3.81
CA SER A 82 6.30 7.59 -3.77
C SER A 82 6.76 6.16 -3.49
N LEU A 83 7.81 5.68 -4.19
CA LEU A 83 8.38 4.35 -3.95
C LEU A 83 8.89 4.19 -2.51
N THR A 84 9.64 5.17 -2.01
CA THR A 84 10.16 5.13 -0.64
C THR A 84 9.01 5.14 0.38
N GLY A 85 7.99 5.98 0.14
CA GLY A 85 6.82 6.08 1.01
C GLY A 85 6.04 4.77 1.10
N VAL A 86 5.78 4.12 -0.03
CA VAL A 86 5.06 2.83 -0.03
C VAL A 86 5.89 1.75 0.61
N THR A 87 7.19 1.66 0.33
CA THR A 87 8.09 0.67 0.94
C THR A 87 8.13 0.83 2.46
N HIS A 88 8.24 2.05 2.98
CA HIS A 88 8.19 2.29 4.42
C HIS A 88 6.85 1.88 5.02
N ARG A 89 5.73 2.31 4.42
CA ARG A 89 4.39 1.97 4.93
C ARG A 89 4.12 0.47 4.93
N VAL A 90 4.61 -0.26 3.92
CA VAL A 90 4.36 -1.70 3.79
C VAL A 90 5.27 -2.50 4.73
N HIS A 91 6.56 -2.18 4.81
CA HIS A 91 7.57 -3.03 5.46
C HIS A 91 8.08 -2.53 6.81
N VAL A 92 7.79 -1.28 7.21
CA VAL A 92 8.19 -0.75 8.51
C VAL A 92 6.96 -0.68 9.42
N PRO A 93 6.87 -1.53 10.46
CA PRO A 93 5.76 -1.49 11.40
C PRO A 93 5.59 -0.10 12.02
N TYR A 94 4.33 0.36 12.12
CA TYR A 94 3.97 1.65 12.74
C TYR A 94 4.54 2.90 12.06
N TYR A 95 4.94 2.82 10.79
CA TYR A 95 5.38 3.99 10.05
C TYR A 95 4.22 4.98 9.84
N GLU A 96 4.31 6.16 10.48
CA GLU A 96 3.50 7.33 10.19
C GLU A 96 4.38 8.35 9.44
N ALA A 97 4.04 8.67 8.19
CA ALA A 97 4.71 9.75 7.48
C ALA A 97 4.44 11.07 8.22
N ALA A 98 5.48 11.83 8.56
CA ALA A 98 5.33 13.17 9.11
C ALA A 98 4.53 14.03 8.10
N ARG A 99 3.32 14.46 8.51
CA ARG A 99 2.43 15.31 7.73
C ARG A 99 2.71 16.79 7.99
#